data_AF-D2ENI3-F1
#
_entry.id   AF-D2ENI3-F1
#
_cell.length_a   1.000
_cell.length_b   1.000
_cell.length_c   1.000
_cell.angle_alpha   90.00
_cell.angle_beta   90.00
_cell.angle_gamma   90.00
#
_symmetry.space_group_name_H-M   'P 1'
#
loop_
_entity.id
_entity.type
_entity.pdbx_description
1 polymer ?
#
loop_
_entity_poly.entity_id
_entity_poly.type
_entity_poly.pdbx_seq_one_letter_code
_entity_poly.pdbx_strand_id
1 'polypeptide(L)'
;MKFESINYKKYKKNHGRENQFFITAYVGISLIKSTDDKPEDLSTSWNPKSIDSTKIESKFFIQKSSLVYSISAFEAYLSDFILDQVLPLQSEPVSNLSEVYSGKSLFRKIEVLIEHFPDLKNKEYFLFIVSIFWRNKLIHNSKESLSGALKGELRKYSQDFLTSYCNLDIEKLINHYEAHDVPTFKETLSMMTNLRNFASKIDEFFTSNLSIDKYIAHNITKLINIGKIKKFDLSSNRDNKTRFWTNIFEIHLRLNVNDDVKRLDIWNDLMLAENREKVEHILGNILN
;
A
#
# COMPACT_ATOMS: atom_id res chain seq x y z
N MET A 1 -11.62 -13.87 -13.33
CA MET A 1 -11.53 -12.40 -13.49
C MET A 1 -10.38 -11.90 -12.62
N LYS A 2 -9.44 -11.11 -13.14
CA LYS A 2 -8.44 -10.42 -12.30
C LYS A 2 -9.09 -9.19 -11.65
N PHE A 3 -8.83 -8.97 -10.36
CA PHE A 3 -9.33 -7.81 -9.63
C PHE A 3 -8.27 -7.29 -8.66
N GLU A 4 -8.37 -6.01 -8.30
CA GLU A 4 -7.56 -5.40 -7.24
C GLU A 4 -8.35 -5.33 -5.95
N SER A 5 -7.69 -5.56 -4.81
CA SER A 5 -8.38 -5.54 -3.51
C SER A 5 -8.83 -4.13 -3.11
N ILE A 6 -9.87 -4.05 -2.27
CA ILE A 6 -10.37 -2.80 -1.67
C ILE A 6 -9.25 -2.09 -0.90
N ASN A 7 -8.44 -2.82 -0.15
CA ASN A 7 -7.35 -2.25 0.65
C ASN A 7 -6.25 -1.68 -0.26
N TYR A 8 -5.88 -2.38 -1.32
CA TYR A 8 -4.91 -1.86 -2.29
C TYR A 8 -5.45 -0.64 -3.06
N LYS A 9 -6.73 -0.64 -3.46
CA LYS A 9 -7.38 0.54 -4.07
C LYS A 9 -7.39 1.74 -3.14
N LYS A 10 -7.67 1.54 -1.84
CA LYS A 10 -7.60 2.60 -0.83
C LYS A 10 -6.17 3.11 -0.69
N TYR A 11 -5.20 2.21 -0.61
CA TYR A 11 -3.78 2.55 -0.56
C TYR A 11 -3.38 3.42 -1.75
N LYS A 12 -3.67 3.00 -2.98
CA LYS A 12 -3.40 3.81 -4.19
C LYS A 12 -4.12 5.17 -4.18
N LYS A 13 -5.37 5.24 -3.72
CA LYS A 13 -6.11 6.50 -3.66
C LYS A 13 -5.49 7.49 -2.67
N ASN A 14 -5.11 7.00 -1.49
CA ASN A 14 -4.61 7.84 -0.40
C ASN A 14 -3.12 8.17 -0.56
N HIS A 15 -2.34 7.25 -1.13
CA HIS A 15 -0.87 7.27 -1.12
C HIS A 15 -0.26 7.22 -2.53
N GLY A 16 -1.08 7.20 -3.58
CA GLY A 16 -0.61 7.16 -4.98
C GLY A 16 0.05 8.46 -5.46
N ARG A 17 -0.17 9.58 -4.76
CA ARG A 17 0.35 10.91 -5.15
C ARG A 17 1.54 11.38 -4.31
N GLU A 18 2.04 10.58 -3.37
CA GLU A 18 3.14 10.98 -2.49
C GLU A 18 4.41 11.35 -3.24
N ASN A 19 4.76 10.58 -4.29
CA ASN A 19 5.88 10.91 -5.17
C ASN A 19 5.72 12.31 -5.75
N GLN A 20 4.52 12.69 -6.18
CA GLN A 20 4.26 14.03 -6.73
C GLN A 20 4.42 15.11 -5.66
N PHE A 21 3.94 14.88 -4.43
CA PHE A 21 4.11 15.85 -3.34
C PHE A 21 5.58 16.03 -2.98
N PHE A 22 6.33 14.93 -2.86
CA PHE A 22 7.77 14.97 -2.62
C PHE A 22 8.52 15.71 -3.72
N ILE A 23 8.25 15.38 -5.00
CA ILE A 23 8.87 16.06 -6.15
C ILE A 23 8.53 17.55 -6.14
N THR A 24 7.26 17.91 -5.92
CA THR A 24 6.79 19.30 -5.93
C THR A 24 7.47 20.10 -4.82
N ALA A 25 7.51 19.56 -3.59
CA ALA A 25 8.21 20.20 -2.48
C ALA A 25 9.70 20.36 -2.76
N TYR A 26 10.36 19.33 -3.30
CA TYR A 26 11.79 19.38 -3.63
C TYR A 26 12.10 20.42 -4.70
N VAL A 27 11.28 20.52 -5.75
CA VAL A 27 11.38 21.54 -6.79
C VAL A 27 11.16 22.93 -6.20
N GLY A 28 10.10 23.11 -5.41
CA GLY A 28 9.81 24.39 -4.74
C GLY A 28 10.98 24.87 -3.89
N ILE A 29 11.53 24.01 -3.02
CA ILE A 29 12.72 24.35 -2.22
C ILE A 29 13.91 24.69 -3.12
N SER A 30 14.10 23.98 -4.24
CA SER A 30 15.22 24.23 -5.16
C SER A 30 15.16 25.60 -5.82
N LEU A 31 13.95 26.12 -6.05
CA LEU A 31 13.71 27.38 -6.76
C LEU A 31 13.82 28.63 -5.87
N ILE A 32 13.87 28.48 -4.55
CA ILE A 32 14.10 29.59 -3.62
C ILE A 32 15.47 30.24 -3.92
N LYS A 33 15.47 31.55 -4.15
CA LYS A 33 16.64 32.39 -4.43
C LYS A 33 16.98 33.31 -3.26
N SER A 34 15.98 33.82 -2.55
CA SER A 34 16.18 34.79 -1.48
C SER A 34 15.08 34.74 -0.42
N THR A 35 15.23 35.53 0.66
CA THR A 35 14.20 35.72 1.68
C THR A 35 12.95 36.42 1.17
N ASP A 36 13.05 37.12 0.05
CA ASP A 36 11.94 37.84 -0.56
C ASP A 36 10.97 36.91 -1.30
N ASP A 37 11.36 35.66 -1.55
CA ASP A 37 10.48 34.62 -2.11
C ASP A 37 9.44 34.11 -1.10
N LYS A 38 9.35 34.73 0.09
CA LYS A 38 8.35 34.40 1.10
C LYS A 38 6.93 34.69 0.57
N PRO A 39 5.93 33.83 0.86
CA PRO A 39 4.54 34.13 0.55
C PRO A 39 4.05 35.39 1.28
N GLU A 40 3.19 36.18 0.62
CA GLU A 40 2.61 37.40 1.20
C GLU A 40 1.76 37.13 2.44
N ASP A 41 1.14 35.94 2.51
CA ASP A 41 0.30 35.49 3.62
C ASP A 41 1.10 34.87 4.78
N LEU A 42 2.44 34.82 4.68
CA LEU A 42 3.30 34.35 5.76
C LEU A 42 3.38 35.42 6.87
N SER A 43 2.54 35.26 7.88
CA SER A 43 2.44 36.17 9.04
C SER A 43 3.61 36.09 10.03
N THR A 44 4.52 35.12 9.85
CA THR A 44 5.70 34.93 10.70
C THR A 44 6.99 35.30 9.97
N SER A 45 8.04 35.61 10.73
CA SER A 45 9.34 35.93 10.17
C SER A 45 10.02 34.68 9.60
N TRP A 46 10.45 34.74 8.34
CA TRP A 46 11.38 33.78 7.75
C TRP A 46 12.66 34.51 7.35
N ASN A 47 13.71 34.34 8.16
CA ASN A 47 15.00 35.01 7.98
C ASN A 47 16.15 34.01 8.23
N PRO A 48 16.34 33.02 7.35
CA PRO A 48 17.43 32.07 7.46
C PRO A 48 18.80 32.76 7.38
N LYS A 49 19.77 32.28 8.16
CA LYS A 49 21.15 32.80 8.10
C LYS A 49 21.81 32.58 6.73
N SER A 50 21.47 31.48 6.06
CA SER A 50 21.91 31.15 4.72
C SER A 50 20.79 30.43 3.98
N ILE A 51 20.40 30.99 2.82
CA ILE A 51 19.39 30.39 1.95
C ILE A 51 19.86 29.00 1.48
N ASP A 52 21.13 28.87 1.10
CA ASP A 52 21.66 27.62 0.58
C ASP A 52 21.68 26.51 1.64
N SER A 53 22.12 26.80 2.86
CA SER A 53 22.10 25.80 3.93
C SER A 53 20.66 25.42 4.30
N THR A 54 19.76 26.40 4.40
CA THR A 54 18.34 26.14 4.66
C THR A 54 17.70 25.31 3.57
N LYS A 55 18.05 25.52 2.29
CA LYS A 55 17.57 24.67 1.17
C LYS A 55 18.03 23.24 1.31
N ILE A 56 19.31 23.01 1.63
CA ILE A 56 19.88 21.67 1.80
C ILE A 56 19.20 20.95 2.98
N GLU A 57 19.12 21.60 4.14
CA GLU A 57 18.48 21.03 5.33
C GLU A 57 16.98 20.75 5.12
N SER A 58 16.27 21.66 4.45
CA SER A 58 14.85 21.47 4.11
C SER A 58 14.65 20.29 3.16
N LYS A 59 15.55 20.12 2.18
CA LYS A 59 15.55 18.96 1.27
C LYS A 59 15.75 17.66 2.06
N PHE A 60 16.74 17.62 2.94
CA PHE A 60 16.97 16.46 3.80
C PHE A 60 15.76 16.16 4.68
N PHE A 61 15.12 17.18 5.24
CA PHE A 61 13.89 17.01 6.02
C PHE A 61 12.79 16.34 5.19
N ILE A 62 12.48 16.86 4.00
CA ILE A 62 11.42 16.28 3.16
C ILE A 62 11.77 14.89 2.64
N GLN A 63 13.05 14.59 2.38
CA GLN A 63 13.50 13.25 1.97
C GLN A 63 13.25 12.24 3.09
N LYS A 64 13.61 12.59 4.32
CA LYS A 64 13.39 11.76 5.51
C LYS A 64 11.89 11.57 5.76
N SER A 65 11.14 12.67 5.85
CA SER A 65 9.71 12.62 6.19
C SER A 65 8.89 11.87 5.14
N SER A 66 9.21 12.04 3.85
CA SER A 66 8.49 11.37 2.76
C SER A 66 8.73 9.86 2.79
N LEU A 67 9.98 9.41 2.96
CA LEU A 67 10.28 7.98 3.05
C LEU A 67 9.59 7.33 4.26
N VAL A 68 9.67 7.98 5.43
CA VAL A 68 9.02 7.52 6.66
C VAL A 68 7.51 7.40 6.46
N TYR A 69 6.88 8.44 5.91
CA TYR A 69 5.45 8.46 5.64
C TYR A 69 5.02 7.32 4.69
N SER A 70 5.73 7.14 3.56
CA SER A 70 5.44 6.08 2.61
C SER A 70 5.56 4.68 3.21
N ILE A 71 6.54 4.45 4.08
CA ILE A 71 6.71 3.16 4.78
C ILE A 71 5.56 2.92 5.75
N SER A 72 5.17 3.94 6.53
CA SER A 72 4.02 3.83 7.44
C SER A 72 2.70 3.59 6.69
N ALA A 73 2.50 4.26 5.55
CA ALA A 73 1.36 4.04 4.68
C ALA A 73 1.31 2.61 4.13
N PHE A 74 2.46 2.09 3.69
CA PHE A 74 2.59 0.70 3.25
C PHE A 74 2.31 -0.29 4.39
N GLU A 75 2.85 -0.04 5.59
CA GLU A 75 2.61 -0.89 6.76
C GLU A 75 1.14 -0.97 7.15
N ALA A 76 0.43 0.17 7.12
CA ALA A 76 -1.01 0.21 7.39
C ALA A 76 -1.79 -0.58 6.32
N TYR A 77 -1.49 -0.34 5.04
CA TYR A 77 -2.07 -1.11 3.93
C TYR A 77 -1.87 -2.62 4.12
N LEU A 78 -0.62 -3.03 4.34
CA LEU A 78 -0.25 -4.43 4.45
C LEU A 78 -0.97 -5.09 5.63
N SER A 79 -1.01 -4.40 6.78
CA SER A 79 -1.65 -4.92 7.99
C SER A 79 -3.15 -5.12 7.77
N ASP A 80 -3.84 -4.09 7.28
CA ASP A 80 -5.27 -4.18 7.01
C ASP A 80 -5.57 -5.22 5.93
N PHE A 81 -4.77 -5.27 4.85
CA PHE A 81 -5.00 -6.22 3.76
C PHE A 81 -4.88 -7.67 4.21
N ILE A 82 -3.80 -8.01 4.93
CA ILE A 82 -3.57 -9.37 5.40
C ILE A 82 -4.65 -9.79 6.42
N LEU A 83 -4.91 -8.95 7.43
CA LEU A 83 -5.88 -9.27 8.49
C LEU A 83 -7.33 -9.30 7.99
N ASP A 84 -7.72 -8.35 7.14
CA ASP A 84 -9.12 -8.18 6.77
C ASP A 84 -9.50 -8.92 5.51
N GLN A 85 -8.57 -9.25 4.61
CA GLN A 85 -8.90 -9.72 3.26
C GLN A 85 -8.16 -10.98 2.83
N VAL A 86 -7.01 -11.29 3.43
CA VAL A 86 -6.28 -12.53 3.12
C VAL A 86 -6.64 -13.62 4.11
N LEU A 87 -6.33 -13.43 5.39
CA LEU A 87 -6.50 -14.48 6.41
C LEU A 87 -7.94 -15.03 6.51
N PRO A 88 -9.00 -14.20 6.48
CA PRO A 88 -10.37 -14.72 6.56
C PRO A 88 -10.79 -15.58 5.36
N LEU A 89 -10.05 -15.51 4.25
CA LEU A 89 -10.36 -16.20 3.01
C LEU A 89 -9.42 -17.39 2.75
N GLN A 90 -8.47 -17.67 3.64
CA GLN A 90 -7.60 -18.84 3.52
C GLN A 90 -8.35 -20.10 3.95
N SER A 91 -8.20 -21.17 3.16
CA SER A 91 -8.81 -22.48 3.46
C SER A 91 -8.20 -23.14 4.69
N GLU A 92 -6.92 -22.88 4.97
CA GLU A 92 -6.21 -23.39 6.14
C GLU A 92 -5.75 -22.24 7.04
N PRO A 93 -5.84 -22.39 8.38
CA PRO A 93 -5.34 -21.38 9.30
C PRO A 93 -3.83 -21.27 9.14
N VAL A 94 -3.36 -20.12 8.66
CA VAL A 94 -1.93 -19.82 8.64
C VAL A 94 -1.52 -19.39 10.05
N SER A 95 -0.94 -20.33 10.80
CA SER A 95 -0.54 -20.10 12.20
C SER A 95 0.44 -18.93 12.32
N ASN A 96 0.37 -18.19 13.43
CA ASN A 96 1.20 -17.03 13.77
C ASN A 96 1.02 -15.74 12.92
N LEU A 97 0.43 -15.78 11.72
CA LEU A 97 0.26 -14.54 10.92
C LEU A 97 -0.64 -13.52 11.60
N SER A 98 -1.79 -13.93 12.15
CA SER A 98 -2.72 -13.00 12.83
C SER A 98 -2.07 -12.28 14.01
N GLU A 99 -1.33 -13.02 14.84
CA GLU A 99 -0.61 -12.47 16.00
C GLU A 99 0.49 -11.50 15.55
N VAL A 100 1.32 -11.91 14.58
CA VAL A 100 2.43 -11.09 14.06
C VAL A 100 1.91 -9.80 13.44
N TYR A 101 0.80 -9.86 12.71
CA TYR A 101 0.21 -8.71 12.04
C TYR A 101 -0.50 -7.75 12.99
N SER A 102 -0.90 -8.24 14.17
CA SER A 102 -1.36 -7.41 15.29
C SER A 102 -0.21 -6.71 16.03
N GLY A 103 1.03 -7.16 15.83
CA GLY A 103 2.24 -6.57 16.39
C GLY A 103 2.71 -5.26 15.70
N LYS A 104 3.77 -4.66 16.23
CA LYS A 104 4.34 -3.37 15.77
C LYS A 104 5.56 -3.48 14.84
N SER A 105 6.13 -4.67 14.67
CA SER A 105 7.37 -4.83 13.88
C SER A 105 7.06 -5.12 12.42
N LEU A 106 7.18 -4.10 11.55
CA LEU A 106 7.05 -4.26 10.11
C LEU A 106 8.03 -5.30 9.53
N PHE A 107 9.26 -5.33 10.05
CA PHE A 107 10.26 -6.31 9.62
C PHE A 107 9.78 -7.74 9.89
N ARG A 108 9.28 -8.01 11.11
CA ARG A 108 8.76 -9.34 11.47
C ARG A 108 7.52 -9.72 10.65
N LYS A 109 6.61 -8.78 10.39
CA LYS A 109 5.44 -9.00 9.53
C LYS A 109 5.82 -9.49 8.14
N ILE A 110 6.87 -8.90 7.57
CA ILE A 110 7.32 -9.24 6.23
C ILE A 110 8.15 -10.53 6.21
N GLU A 111 9.00 -10.74 7.21
CA GLU A 111 9.74 -12.00 7.38
C GLU A 111 8.77 -13.20 7.40
N VAL A 112 7.76 -13.16 8.26
CA VAL A 112 6.76 -14.23 8.37
C VAL A 112 5.90 -14.35 7.11
N LEU A 113 5.59 -13.24 6.43
CA LEU A 113 4.88 -13.29 5.16
C LEU A 113 5.68 -14.06 4.11
N ILE A 114 6.98 -13.80 4.00
CA ILE A 114 7.85 -14.47 3.03
C ILE A 114 8.12 -15.93 3.42
N GLU A 115 8.18 -16.26 4.71
CA GLU A 115 8.27 -17.65 5.17
C GLU A 115 7.09 -18.50 4.67
N HIS A 116 5.87 -17.95 4.70
CA HIS A 116 4.66 -18.63 4.23
C HIS A 116 4.45 -18.52 2.72
N PHE A 117 4.90 -17.43 2.11
CA PHE A 117 4.70 -17.12 0.69
C PHE A 117 6.03 -16.75 0.02
N PRO A 118 6.94 -17.72 -0.18
CA PRO A 118 8.30 -17.46 -0.66
C PRO A 118 8.36 -16.85 -2.06
N ASP A 119 7.33 -17.05 -2.88
CA ASP A 119 7.23 -16.48 -4.24
C ASP A 119 7.15 -14.93 -4.24
N LEU A 120 6.79 -14.32 -3.11
CA LEU A 120 6.81 -12.87 -2.94
C LEU A 120 8.24 -12.31 -2.79
N LYS A 121 9.27 -13.17 -2.63
CA LYS A 121 10.68 -12.79 -2.45
C LYS A 121 11.35 -12.40 -3.77
N ASN A 122 10.85 -11.34 -4.39
CA ASN A 122 11.34 -10.77 -5.65
C ASN A 122 12.27 -9.56 -5.43
N LYS A 123 12.67 -8.87 -6.50
CA LYS A 123 13.52 -7.68 -6.40
C LYS A 123 12.90 -6.58 -5.52
N GLU A 124 11.58 -6.37 -5.61
CA GLU A 124 10.88 -5.37 -4.82
C GLU A 124 11.00 -5.64 -3.31
N TYR A 125 10.97 -6.92 -2.91
CA TYR A 125 11.19 -7.33 -1.51
C TYR A 125 12.55 -6.87 -0.98
N PHE A 126 13.64 -7.07 -1.72
CA PHE A 126 14.98 -6.71 -1.24
C PHE A 126 15.15 -5.19 -1.06
N LEU A 127 14.64 -4.40 -2.01
CA LEU A 127 14.65 -2.94 -1.88
C LEU A 127 13.68 -2.44 -0.79
N PHE A 128 12.61 -3.20 -0.51
CA PHE A 128 11.72 -2.94 0.61
C PHE A 128 12.42 -3.13 1.96
N ILE A 129 13.19 -4.21 2.14
CA ILE A 129 13.99 -4.42 3.35
C ILE A 129 14.98 -3.26 3.56
N VAL A 130 15.65 -2.81 2.51
CA VAL A 130 16.53 -1.63 2.57
C VAL A 130 15.75 -0.37 3.00
N SER A 131 14.50 -0.22 2.54
CA SER A 131 13.64 0.91 2.94
C SER A 131 13.32 0.89 4.44
N ILE A 132 13.04 -0.29 5.02
CA ILE A 132 12.86 -0.44 6.48
C ILE A 132 14.12 -0.01 7.22
N PHE A 133 15.28 -0.48 6.76
CA PHE A 133 16.56 -0.20 7.40
C PHE A 133 16.88 1.29 7.37
N TRP A 134 16.62 1.95 6.24
CA TRP A 134 16.67 3.40 6.13
C TRP A 134 15.74 4.08 7.12
N ARG A 135 14.47 3.68 7.24
CA ARG A 135 13.55 4.26 8.24
C ARG A 135 14.05 4.08 9.67
N ASN A 136 14.61 2.92 10.01
CA ASN A 136 15.16 2.66 11.33
C ASN A 136 16.39 3.53 11.61
N LYS A 137 17.26 3.72 10.61
CA LYS A 137 18.41 4.62 10.72
C LYS A 137 17.97 6.09 10.88
N LEU A 138 16.99 6.54 10.09
CA LEU A 138 16.53 7.93 10.08
C LEU A 138 15.72 8.34 11.33
N ILE A 139 14.94 7.43 11.91
CA ILE A 139 14.10 7.73 13.09
C ILE A 139 14.78 7.29 14.38
N HIS A 140 15.38 6.09 14.40
CA HIS A 140 15.85 5.44 15.63
C HIS A 140 17.37 5.46 15.77
N ASN A 141 18.10 6.12 14.85
CA ASN A 141 19.56 6.13 14.80
C ASN A 141 20.17 4.72 14.83
N SER A 142 19.50 3.76 14.18
CA SER A 142 20.00 2.38 14.08
C SER A 142 21.37 2.33 13.42
N LYS A 143 22.27 1.52 13.98
CA LYS A 143 23.62 1.22 13.45
C LYS A 143 23.67 -0.11 12.69
N GLU A 144 22.51 -0.67 12.36
CA GLU A 144 22.41 -1.93 11.61
C GLU A 144 23.02 -1.77 10.22
N SER A 145 23.91 -2.70 9.84
CA SER A 145 24.52 -2.75 8.52
C SER A 145 23.75 -3.69 7.59
N LEU A 146 23.89 -3.49 6.28
CA LEU A 146 23.27 -4.40 5.31
C LEU A 146 24.07 -5.71 5.29
N SER A 147 23.39 -6.85 5.45
CA SER A 147 24.04 -8.16 5.42
C SER A 147 24.65 -8.46 4.05
N GLY A 148 25.70 -9.29 4.00
CA GLY A 148 26.35 -9.70 2.75
C GLY A 148 25.37 -10.37 1.78
N ALA A 149 24.44 -11.18 2.29
CA ALA A 149 23.40 -11.83 1.50
C ALA A 149 22.43 -10.81 0.88
N LEU A 150 21.97 -9.82 1.65
CA LEU A 150 21.09 -8.75 1.13
C LEU A 150 21.81 -7.90 0.07
N LYS A 151 23.08 -7.56 0.29
CA LYS A 151 23.91 -6.86 -0.71
C LYS A 151 24.05 -7.69 -1.99
N GLY A 152 24.27 -8.99 -1.88
CA GLY A 152 24.35 -9.92 -3.02
C GLY A 152 23.06 -9.93 -3.86
N GLU A 153 21.90 -10.05 -3.21
CA GLU A 153 20.61 -10.03 -3.90
C GLU A 153 20.30 -8.66 -4.55
N LEU A 154 20.63 -7.54 -3.89
CA LEU A 154 20.47 -6.22 -4.51
C LEU A 154 21.33 -6.08 -5.77
N ARG A 155 22.58 -6.55 -5.73
CA ARG A 155 23.52 -6.51 -6.86
C ARG A 155 23.04 -7.35 -8.03
N LYS A 156 22.47 -8.52 -7.75
CA LYS A 156 21.87 -9.41 -8.75
C LYS A 156 20.81 -8.69 -9.59
N TYR A 157 20.04 -7.78 -9.00
CA TYR A 157 19.01 -6.99 -9.69
C TYR A 157 19.46 -5.55 -10.04
N SER A 158 20.77 -5.26 -10.01
CA SER A 158 21.30 -3.90 -10.23
C SER A 158 20.83 -3.28 -11.55
N GLN A 159 20.91 -4.02 -12.66
CA GLN A 159 20.49 -3.52 -13.97
C GLN A 159 18.98 -3.26 -14.03
N ASP A 160 18.18 -4.10 -13.36
CA ASP A 160 16.73 -3.94 -13.24
C ASP A 160 16.35 -2.69 -12.45
N PHE A 161 17.08 -2.42 -11.36
CA PHE A 161 16.88 -1.20 -10.57
C PHE A 161 17.29 0.05 -11.35
N LEU A 162 18.36 -0.04 -12.13
CA LEU A 162 18.78 1.04 -13.01
C LEU A 162 17.68 1.40 -14.02
N THR A 163 17.10 0.41 -14.70
CA THR A 163 16.09 0.67 -15.73
C THR A 163 14.73 1.06 -15.16
N SER A 164 14.31 0.44 -14.05
CA SER A 164 12.92 0.51 -13.57
C SER A 164 12.70 1.50 -12.42
N TYR A 165 13.77 1.97 -11.76
CA TYR A 165 13.69 2.78 -10.54
C TYR A 165 14.52 4.06 -10.64
N CYS A 166 14.17 4.96 -11.56
CA CYS A 166 14.78 6.28 -11.68
C CYS A 166 16.32 6.24 -11.81
N ASN A 167 16.89 5.25 -12.52
CA ASN A 167 18.34 5.02 -12.64
C ASN A 167 19.03 4.60 -11.33
N LEU A 168 18.32 4.00 -10.37
CA LEU A 168 18.88 3.63 -9.05
C LEU A 168 20.16 2.77 -9.20
N ASP A 169 21.26 3.32 -8.70
CA ASP A 169 22.57 2.66 -8.68
C ASP A 169 22.73 1.98 -7.33
N ILE A 170 22.81 0.64 -7.34
CA ILE A 170 22.81 -0.17 -6.13
C ILE A 170 24.11 -0.03 -5.34
N GLU A 171 25.27 0.16 -5.98
CA GLU A 171 26.50 0.37 -5.24
C GLU A 171 26.47 1.71 -4.51
N LYS A 172 25.97 2.76 -5.16
CA LYS A 172 25.78 4.07 -4.50
C LYS A 172 24.79 3.99 -3.35
N LEU A 173 23.66 3.30 -3.53
CA LEU A 173 22.67 3.09 -2.46
C LEU A 173 23.28 2.40 -1.24
N ILE A 174 24.06 1.34 -1.44
CA ILE A 174 24.74 0.62 -0.37
C ILE A 174 25.76 1.54 0.32
N ASN A 175 26.59 2.26 -0.46
CA ASN A 175 27.62 3.14 0.09
C ASN A 175 27.03 4.29 0.90
N HIS A 176 26.00 4.98 0.40
CA HIS A 176 25.32 6.04 1.14
C HIS A 176 24.68 5.53 2.43
N TYR A 177 24.11 4.31 2.41
CA TYR A 177 23.57 3.70 3.63
C TYR A 177 24.65 3.47 4.69
N GLU A 178 25.77 2.86 4.31
CA GLU A 178 26.87 2.55 5.24
C GLU A 178 27.58 3.82 5.74
N ALA A 179 27.65 4.87 4.92
CA ALA A 179 28.20 6.18 5.30
C ALA A 179 27.32 6.96 6.30
N HIS A 180 26.12 6.48 6.63
CA HIS A 180 25.14 7.15 7.50
C HIS A 180 24.64 8.50 6.94
N ASP A 181 24.61 8.62 5.61
CA ASP A 181 24.10 9.81 4.93
C ASP A 181 22.57 9.88 4.96
N VAL A 182 21.99 10.99 4.51
CA VAL A 182 20.56 11.07 4.17
C VAL A 182 20.38 10.44 2.78
N PRO A 183 19.37 9.57 2.55
CA PRO A 183 19.15 9.02 1.22
C PRO A 183 18.94 10.17 0.22
N THR A 184 19.59 10.09 -0.94
CA THR A 184 19.50 11.09 -1.99
C THR A 184 18.07 11.19 -2.55
N PHE A 185 17.75 12.29 -3.24
CA PHE A 185 16.43 12.50 -3.84
C PHE A 185 15.97 11.30 -4.67
N LYS A 186 16.90 10.76 -5.46
CA LYS A 186 16.69 9.63 -6.33
C LYS A 186 16.44 8.33 -5.54
N GLU A 187 17.25 8.06 -4.53
CA GLU A 187 17.06 6.87 -3.69
C GLU A 187 15.74 6.92 -2.91
N THR A 188 15.40 8.09 -2.35
CA THR A 188 14.10 8.32 -1.71
C THR A 188 12.96 8.02 -2.68
N LEU A 189 12.99 8.59 -3.89
CA LEU A 189 11.94 8.39 -4.88
C LEU A 189 11.86 6.93 -5.36
N SER A 190 13.00 6.27 -5.53
CA SER A 190 13.07 4.85 -5.91
C SER A 190 12.48 3.95 -4.82
N MET A 191 12.80 4.19 -3.54
CA MET A 191 12.22 3.45 -2.41
C MET A 191 10.72 3.69 -2.26
N MET A 192 10.25 4.94 -2.38
CA MET A 192 8.81 5.26 -2.38
C MET A 192 8.06 4.55 -3.52
N THR A 193 8.67 4.52 -4.71
CA THR A 193 8.13 3.80 -5.87
C THR A 193 8.11 2.29 -5.63
N ASN A 194 9.17 1.75 -5.01
CA ASN A 194 9.27 0.34 -4.67
C ASN A 194 8.18 -0.11 -3.70
N LEU A 195 7.83 0.70 -2.68
CA LEU A 195 6.74 0.39 -1.76
C LEU A 195 5.41 0.18 -2.50
N ARG A 196 5.12 1.04 -3.49
CA ARG A 196 3.93 0.91 -4.34
C ARG A 196 3.97 -0.34 -5.21
N ASN A 197 5.10 -0.60 -5.86
CA ASN A 197 5.27 -1.75 -6.72
C ASN A 197 5.18 -3.06 -5.93
N PHE A 198 5.77 -3.10 -4.74
CA PHE A 198 5.69 -4.26 -3.87
C PHE A 198 4.27 -4.48 -3.34
N ALA A 199 3.55 -3.39 -2.98
CA ALA A 199 2.14 -3.48 -2.62
C ALA A 199 1.30 -4.08 -3.75
N SER A 200 1.56 -3.68 -5.00
CA SER A 200 0.92 -4.25 -6.19
C SER A 200 1.22 -5.73 -6.37
N LYS A 201 2.47 -6.15 -6.16
CA LYS A 201 2.90 -7.55 -6.25
C LYS A 201 2.20 -8.42 -5.19
N ILE A 202 2.11 -7.91 -3.97
CA ILE A 202 1.42 -8.58 -2.86
C ILE A 202 -0.08 -8.68 -3.17
N ASP A 203 -0.72 -7.59 -3.61
CA ASP A 203 -2.13 -7.60 -4.00
C ASP A 203 -2.39 -8.63 -5.08
N GLU A 204 -1.65 -8.55 -6.20
CA GLU A 204 -1.81 -9.45 -7.34
C GLU A 204 -1.61 -10.92 -6.94
N PHE A 205 -0.61 -11.21 -6.12
CA PHE A 205 -0.34 -12.57 -5.64
C PHE A 205 -1.56 -13.16 -4.92
N PHE A 206 -2.16 -12.42 -3.98
CA PHE A 206 -3.32 -12.93 -3.25
C PHE A 206 -4.60 -12.90 -4.10
N THR A 207 -4.89 -11.81 -4.80
CA THR A 207 -6.13 -11.70 -5.60
C THR A 207 -6.17 -12.68 -6.77
N SER A 208 -5.01 -13.11 -7.29
CA SER A 208 -4.97 -14.13 -8.36
C SER A 208 -5.28 -15.54 -7.85
N ASN A 209 -5.15 -15.78 -6.55
CA ASN A 209 -5.37 -17.07 -5.91
C ASN A 209 -6.68 -17.14 -5.11
N LEU A 210 -7.43 -16.03 -5.04
CA LEU A 210 -8.69 -15.94 -4.30
C LEU A 210 -9.91 -16.10 -5.21
N SER A 211 -10.92 -16.83 -4.73
CA SER A 211 -12.24 -16.81 -5.36
C SER A 211 -12.85 -15.41 -5.25
N ILE A 212 -13.22 -14.82 -6.39
CA ILE A 212 -13.85 -13.49 -6.43
C ILE A 212 -15.20 -13.50 -5.71
N ASP A 213 -15.96 -14.60 -5.78
CA ASP A 213 -17.24 -14.73 -5.10
C ASP A 213 -17.05 -14.78 -3.58
N LYS A 214 -16.08 -15.58 -3.10
CA LYS A 214 -15.70 -15.58 -1.67
C LYS A 214 -15.24 -14.21 -1.21
N TYR A 215 -14.45 -13.53 -2.03
CA TYR A 215 -13.97 -12.17 -1.74
C TYR A 215 -15.13 -11.17 -1.61
N ILE A 216 -16.05 -11.16 -2.57
CA ILE A 216 -17.23 -10.28 -2.54
C ILE A 216 -18.10 -10.63 -1.33
N ALA A 217 -18.38 -11.93 -1.11
CA ALA A 217 -19.23 -12.38 -0.01
C ALA A 217 -18.68 -11.92 1.34
N HIS A 218 -17.40 -12.14 1.59
CA HIS A 218 -16.73 -11.73 2.83
C HIS A 218 -16.82 -10.23 3.07
N ASN A 219 -16.56 -9.42 2.04
CA ASN A 219 -16.60 -7.97 2.19
C ASN A 219 -18.04 -7.44 2.37
N ILE A 220 -19.05 -8.04 1.74
CA ILE A 220 -20.47 -7.69 1.98
C ILE A 220 -20.86 -8.07 3.42
N THR A 221 -20.54 -9.29 3.86
CA THR A 221 -20.79 -9.74 5.25
C THR A 221 -20.15 -8.79 6.25
N LYS A 222 -18.90 -8.38 6.02
CA LYS A 222 -18.23 -7.38 6.86
C LYS A 222 -18.99 -6.06 6.89
N LEU A 223 -19.45 -5.54 5.75
CA LEU A 223 -20.23 -4.30 5.67
C LEU A 223 -21.57 -4.38 6.42
N ILE A 224 -22.23 -5.54 6.40
CA ILE A 224 -23.44 -5.81 7.18
C ILE A 224 -23.12 -5.79 8.68
N ASN A 225 -22.09 -6.53 9.10
CA ASN A 225 -21.70 -6.67 10.50
C ASN A 225 -21.30 -5.34 11.16
N ILE A 226 -20.60 -4.47 10.43
CA ILE A 226 -20.25 -3.13 10.92
C ILE A 226 -21.39 -2.10 10.75
N GLY A 227 -22.57 -2.52 10.29
CA GLY A 227 -23.75 -1.67 10.14
C GLY A 227 -23.63 -0.62 9.04
N LYS A 228 -22.77 -0.82 8.02
CA LYS A 228 -22.71 0.06 6.84
C LYS A 228 -23.85 -0.19 5.86
N ILE A 229 -24.35 -1.43 5.78
CA ILE A 229 -25.56 -1.77 5.04
C ILE A 229 -26.71 -1.91 6.05
N LYS A 230 -27.48 -0.84 6.25
CA LYS A 230 -28.60 -0.81 7.23
C LYS A 230 -29.95 -1.16 6.61
N LYS A 231 -30.17 -0.75 5.37
CA LYS A 231 -31.42 -0.96 4.64
C LYS A 231 -31.11 -1.69 3.34
N PHE A 232 -31.83 -2.76 3.12
CA PHE A 232 -31.77 -3.57 1.91
C PHE A 232 -32.92 -3.13 1.00
N ASP A 233 -32.59 -2.51 -0.13
CA ASP A 233 -33.58 -2.21 -1.17
C ASP A 233 -33.69 -3.42 -2.11
N LEU A 234 -34.38 -4.45 -1.63
CA LEU A 234 -34.62 -5.71 -2.34
C LEU A 234 -36.01 -5.74 -2.98
N SER A 235 -36.50 -4.57 -3.42
CA SER A 235 -37.83 -4.43 -4.01
C SER A 235 -38.05 -5.41 -5.18
N SER A 236 -39.32 -5.71 -5.46
CA SER A 236 -39.73 -6.49 -6.63
C SER A 236 -39.39 -5.78 -7.96
N ASN A 237 -39.12 -4.47 -7.91
CA ASN A 237 -38.61 -3.74 -9.06
C ASN A 237 -37.12 -4.07 -9.29
N ARG A 238 -36.86 -4.75 -10.41
CA ARG A 238 -35.52 -5.20 -10.81
C ARG A 238 -34.52 -4.04 -10.93
N ASP A 239 -34.94 -2.87 -11.43
CA ASP A 239 -34.05 -1.73 -11.65
C ASP A 239 -33.56 -1.12 -10.34
N ASN A 240 -34.45 -1.02 -9.35
CA ASN A 240 -34.09 -0.56 -8.00
C ASN A 240 -33.11 -1.52 -7.34
N LYS A 241 -33.38 -2.83 -7.42
CA LYS A 241 -32.48 -3.86 -6.87
C LYS A 241 -31.12 -3.86 -7.57
N THR A 242 -31.08 -3.73 -8.90
CA THR A 242 -29.83 -3.59 -9.65
C THR A 242 -29.07 -2.35 -9.21
N ARG A 243 -29.73 -1.19 -9.09
CA ARG A 243 -29.09 0.04 -8.61
C ARG A 243 -28.52 -0.10 -7.19
N PHE A 244 -29.25 -0.77 -6.30
CA PHE A 244 -28.78 -1.06 -4.95
C PHE A 244 -27.48 -1.87 -4.97
N TRP A 245 -27.46 -3.01 -5.66
CA TRP A 245 -26.26 -3.86 -5.73
C TRP A 245 -25.11 -3.20 -6.48
N THR A 246 -25.39 -2.46 -7.56
CA THR A 246 -24.38 -1.65 -8.24
C THR A 246 -23.72 -0.67 -7.27
N ASN A 247 -24.51 0.05 -6.47
CA ASN A 247 -23.96 0.95 -5.46
C ASN A 247 -23.09 0.22 -4.43
N ILE A 248 -23.51 -0.96 -3.95
CA ILE A 248 -22.70 -1.74 -3.00
C ILE A 248 -21.35 -2.12 -3.63
N PHE A 249 -21.36 -2.66 -4.84
CA PHE A 249 -20.16 -3.13 -5.52
C PHE A 249 -19.23 -1.97 -5.89
N GLU A 250 -19.75 -0.88 -6.46
CA GLU A 250 -18.93 0.24 -6.92
C GLU A 250 -18.45 1.13 -5.79
N ILE A 251 -19.31 1.47 -4.83
CA ILE A 251 -18.98 2.44 -3.78
C ILE A 251 -18.22 1.77 -2.65
N HIS A 252 -18.70 0.61 -2.18
CA HIS A 252 -18.13 -0.04 -1.00
C HIS A 252 -17.05 -1.06 -1.35
N LEU A 253 -17.26 -1.86 -2.40
CA LEU A 253 -16.26 -2.85 -2.85
C LEU A 253 -15.29 -2.29 -3.89
N ARG A 254 -15.54 -1.08 -4.41
CA ARG A 254 -14.73 -0.45 -5.45
C ARG A 254 -14.55 -1.34 -6.69
N LEU A 255 -15.51 -2.20 -6.98
CA LEU A 255 -15.54 -3.08 -8.14
C LEU A 255 -16.39 -2.41 -9.22
N ASN A 256 -15.82 -2.25 -10.42
CA ASN A 256 -16.57 -1.73 -11.57
C ASN A 256 -17.57 -2.78 -12.02
N VAL A 257 -18.87 -2.45 -12.04
CA VAL A 257 -19.93 -3.38 -12.39
C VAL A 257 -20.08 -3.44 -13.92
N ASN A 258 -19.18 -4.20 -14.54
CA ASN A 258 -19.19 -4.51 -15.95
C ASN A 258 -19.90 -5.87 -16.22
N ASP A 259 -19.91 -6.30 -17.48
CA ASP A 259 -20.54 -7.57 -17.87
C ASP A 259 -19.88 -8.79 -17.22
N ASP A 260 -18.57 -8.73 -16.93
CA ASP A 260 -17.88 -9.82 -16.23
C ASP A 260 -18.37 -9.97 -14.79
N VAL A 261 -18.54 -8.86 -14.06
CA VAL A 261 -19.10 -8.87 -12.70
C VAL A 261 -20.54 -9.37 -12.71
N LYS A 262 -21.34 -8.96 -13.69
CA LYS A 262 -22.74 -9.38 -13.81
C LYS A 262 -22.90 -10.87 -14.15
N ARG A 263 -21.84 -11.52 -14.65
CA ARG A 263 -21.81 -12.96 -14.92
C ARG A 263 -21.39 -13.79 -13.70
N LEU A 264 -20.96 -13.17 -12.62
CA LEU A 264 -20.60 -13.88 -11.39
C LEU A 264 -21.83 -14.51 -10.75
N ASP A 265 -21.68 -15.70 -10.19
CA ASP A 265 -22.76 -16.43 -9.53
C ASP A 265 -23.30 -15.62 -8.35
N ILE A 266 -22.39 -15.00 -7.56
CA ILE A 266 -22.79 -14.14 -6.45
C ILE A 266 -23.66 -12.95 -6.89
N TRP A 267 -23.42 -12.38 -8.07
CA TRP A 267 -24.25 -11.28 -8.56
C TRP A 267 -25.66 -11.77 -8.86
N ASN A 268 -25.77 -12.90 -9.55
CA ASN A 268 -27.06 -13.49 -9.90
C ASN A 268 -27.85 -13.91 -8.66
N ASP A 269 -27.19 -14.55 -7.69
CA ASP A 269 -27.82 -14.96 -6.43
C ASP A 269 -28.33 -13.77 -5.61
N LEU A 270 -27.51 -12.71 -5.49
CA LEU A 270 -27.91 -11.49 -4.77
C LEU A 270 -29.07 -10.76 -5.46
N MET A 271 -29.15 -10.81 -6.80
CA MET A 271 -30.30 -10.28 -7.54
C MET A 271 -31.59 -11.07 -7.29
N LEU A 272 -31.50 -12.36 -7.00
CA LEU A 272 -32.64 -13.21 -6.64
C LEU A 272 -33.07 -13.08 -5.17
N ALA A 273 -32.22 -12.55 -4.29
CA ALA A 273 -32.54 -12.39 -2.88
C ALA A 273 -33.71 -11.42 -2.66
N GLU A 274 -34.74 -11.86 -1.92
CA GLU A 274 -35.95 -11.08 -1.67
C GLU A 274 -35.94 -10.35 -0.32
N ASN A 275 -35.09 -10.80 0.60
CA ASN A 275 -34.96 -10.24 1.94
C ASN A 275 -33.54 -10.41 2.48
N ARG A 276 -33.28 -9.78 3.63
CA ARG A 276 -31.97 -9.80 4.30
C ARG A 276 -31.53 -11.21 4.68
N GLU A 277 -32.43 -12.03 5.22
CA GLU A 277 -32.11 -13.40 5.65
C GLU A 277 -31.61 -14.24 4.47
N LYS A 278 -32.23 -14.08 3.29
CA LYS A 278 -31.79 -14.75 2.08
C LYS A 278 -30.42 -14.27 1.61
N VAL A 279 -30.13 -12.97 1.70
CA VAL A 279 -28.79 -12.43 1.43
C VAL A 279 -27.76 -13.06 2.37
N GLU A 280 -27.99 -13.03 3.68
CA GLU A 280 -27.06 -13.58 4.67
C GLU A 280 -26.85 -15.09 4.46
N HIS A 281 -27.89 -15.83 4.06
CA HIS A 281 -27.78 -17.24 3.70
C HIS A 281 -26.92 -17.48 2.43
N ILE A 282 -27.12 -16.69 1.37
CA ILE A 282 -26.27 -16.76 0.16
C ILE A 282 -24.81 -16.51 0.51
N LEU A 283 -24.54 -15.45 1.27
CA LEU A 283 -23.18 -15.09 1.68
C LEU A 283 -22.55 -16.19 2.53
N GLY A 284 -23.30 -16.77 3.46
CA GLY A 284 -22.83 -17.89 4.29
C GLY A 284 -22.50 -19.14 3.46
N ASN A 285 -23.33 -19.49 2.48
CA ASN A 285 -23.09 -20.63 1.62
C ASN A 285 -21.84 -20.48 0.75
N ILE A 286 -21.56 -19.26 0.27
CA ILE A 286 -20.37 -18.98 -0.55
C ILE A 286 -19.09 -19.06 0.30
N LEU A 287 -19.16 -18.67 1.58
CA LEU A 287 -18.00 -18.63 2.47
C LEU A 287 -17.61 -20.00 3.02
N ASN A 288 -18.57 -20.89 3.22
CA ASN A 288 -18.34 -22.28 3.64
C ASN A 288 -17.83 -23.17 2.48
#